data_AF-A0A9X2ZQH2-F1
#
_entry.id   AF-A0A9X2ZQH2-F1
#
_cell.length_a   1.000
_cell.length_b   1.000
_cell.length_c   1.000
_cell.angle_alpha   90.00
_cell.angle_beta   90.00
_cell.angle_gamma   90.00
#
_symmetry.space_group_name_H-M   'P 1'
#
loop_
_entity.id
_entity.type
_entity.pdbx_description
1 polymer ?
#
loop_
_entity_poly.entity_id
_entity_poly.type
_entity_poly.pdbx_seq_one_letter_code
_entity_poly.pdbx_strand_id
1 'polypeptide(L)'
;MSIRTANVQGFLYSKIITIMNAKNTPATSYDPEKLIEFFNKDVPPESMAKIIRNLNYVIALTLIRKNETLEHHTKELDHGLYWLNQLAEILNPHLTID
;
A
#
# COMPACT_ATOMS: atom_id res chain seq x y z
N MET A 1 38.05 30.16 21.75
CA MET A 1 36.98 30.53 20.79
C MET A 1 36.34 29.23 20.31
N SER A 2 35.24 28.81 20.94
CA SER A 2 34.61 27.50 20.70
C SER A 2 33.68 27.59 19.50
N ILE A 3 34.08 27.00 18.37
CA ILE A 3 33.18 26.84 17.22
C ILE A 3 32.23 25.71 17.60
N ARG A 4 30.98 26.10 17.86
CA ARG A 4 29.85 25.24 18.21
C ARG A 4 29.85 24.01 17.31
N THR A 5 29.98 22.83 17.91
CA THR A 5 29.59 21.56 17.28
C THR A 5 28.09 21.62 17.04
N ALA A 6 27.70 22.13 15.86
CA ALA A 6 26.33 22.04 15.39
C ALA A 6 25.95 20.56 15.44
N ASN A 7 24.89 20.26 16.19
CA ASN A 7 24.39 18.91 16.41
C ASN A 7 24.20 18.21 15.05
N VAL A 8 25.17 17.36 14.67
CA VAL A 8 25.19 16.64 13.39
C VAL A 8 23.93 15.79 13.24
N GLN A 9 23.43 15.26 14.35
CA GLN A 9 22.16 14.54 14.39
C GLN A 9 20.99 15.43 13.95
N GLY A 10 20.89 16.65 14.50
CA GLY A 10 19.84 17.61 14.14
C GLY A 10 19.90 18.05 12.67
N PHE A 11 21.11 18.18 12.12
CA PHE A 11 21.32 18.49 10.71
C PHE A 11 20.90 17.33 9.79
N LEU A 12 21.24 16.09 10.17
CA LEU A 12 20.84 14.89 9.42
C LEU A 12 19.32 14.68 9.49
N TYR A 13 18.69 14.84 10.66
CA TYR A 13 17.23 14.77 10.79
C TYR A 13 16.51 15.80 9.93
N SER A 14 16.97 17.07 9.95
CA SER A 14 16.43 18.13 9.09
C SER A 14 16.54 17.81 7.59
N LYS A 15 17.69 17.26 7.17
CA LYS A 15 17.88 16.83 5.77
C LYS A 15 16.99 15.67 5.39
N ILE A 16 16.81 14.67 6.25
CA ILE A 16 15.93 13.52 5.99
C ILE A 16 14.47 14.00 5.83
N ILE A 17 13.99 14.88 6.72
CA ILE A 17 12.65 15.48 6.62
C ILE A 17 12.51 16.28 5.31
N THR A 18 13.51 17.07 4.96
CA THR A 18 13.50 17.87 3.72
C THR A 18 13.48 16.97 2.47
N ILE A 19 14.21 15.85 2.48
CA ILE A 19 14.22 14.87 1.38
C ILE A 19 12.88 14.12 1.30
N MET A 20 12.28 13.75 2.43
CA MET A 20 10.95 13.15 2.47
C MET A 20 9.90 14.12 1.91
N ASN A 21 9.98 15.40 2.26
CA ASN A 21 9.09 16.44 1.74
C ASN A 21 9.34 16.77 0.27
N ALA A 22 10.59 16.75 -0.21
CA ALA A 22 10.92 17.04 -1.60
C ALA A 22 10.54 15.91 -2.57
N LYS A 23 10.49 14.66 -2.09
CA LYS A 23 9.94 13.52 -2.84
C LYS A 23 8.41 13.51 -2.87
N ASN A 24 7.78 14.27 -1.97
CA ASN A 24 6.36 14.63 -2.07
C ASN A 24 6.21 15.86 -2.96
N THR A 25 6.40 15.68 -4.27
CA THR A 25 5.58 16.49 -5.18
C THR A 25 4.12 16.19 -4.80
N PRO A 26 3.27 17.16 -4.43
CA PRO A 26 1.94 16.86 -3.90
C PRO A 26 1.06 16.34 -5.03
N ALA A 27 1.15 15.05 -5.28
CA ALA A 27 0.15 14.27 -5.98
C ALA A 27 -0.65 13.49 -4.93
N THR A 28 -1.15 14.14 -3.87
CA THR A 28 -1.78 13.42 -2.74
C THR A 28 -2.95 14.20 -2.13
N SER A 29 -4.09 14.14 -2.81
CA SER A 29 -5.41 14.42 -2.23
C SER A 29 -5.89 13.18 -1.45
N TYR A 30 -5.21 12.79 -0.37
CA TYR A 30 -5.76 11.78 0.53
C TYR A 30 -5.58 12.17 1.98
N ASP A 31 -6.58 11.81 2.78
CA ASP A 31 -6.68 12.13 4.19
C ASP A 31 -6.33 10.87 5.00
N PRO A 32 -5.18 10.83 5.70
CA PRO A 32 -4.74 9.65 6.42
C PRO A 32 -5.68 9.27 7.57
N GLU A 33 -6.38 10.25 8.16
CA GLU A 33 -7.32 9.98 9.26
C GLU A 33 -8.55 9.22 8.77
N LYS A 34 -9.08 9.61 7.60
CA LYS A 34 -10.18 8.88 6.95
C LYS A 34 -9.80 7.47 6.53
N LEU A 35 -8.55 7.27 6.11
CA LEU A 35 -8.05 5.94 5.76
C LEU A 35 -7.98 5.03 6.99
N ILE A 36 -7.47 5.57 8.10
CA ILE A 36 -7.43 4.86 9.39
C ILE A 36 -8.85 4.55 9.88
N GLU A 37 -9.78 5.50 9.77
CA GLU A 37 -11.18 5.28 10.15
C GLU A 37 -11.81 4.15 9.33
N PHE A 38 -11.64 4.15 8.01
CA PHE A 38 -12.16 3.10 7.12
C PHE A 38 -11.68 1.70 7.54
N PHE A 39 -10.38 1.52 7.79
CA PHE A 39 -9.84 0.22 8.17
C PHE A 39 -10.22 -0.23 9.59
N ASN A 40 -10.54 0.71 10.48
CA ASN A 40 -10.86 0.40 11.88
C ASN A 40 -12.34 0.22 12.16
N LYS A 41 -13.23 0.79 11.33
CA LYS A 41 -14.65 0.96 11.69
C LYS A 41 -15.59 -0.01 10.98
N ASP A 42 -15.32 -0.33 9.72
CA ASP A 42 -16.37 -0.87 8.85
C ASP A 42 -16.30 -2.39 8.66
N VAL A 43 -15.11 -2.99 8.63
CA VAL A 43 -14.94 -4.42 8.37
C VAL A 43 -13.82 -4.99 9.23
N PRO A 44 -14.03 -6.10 9.96
CA PRO A 44 -12.96 -6.79 10.68
C PRO A 44 -11.77 -7.09 9.76
N PRO A 45 -10.51 -6.82 10.17
CA PRO A 45 -9.34 -7.01 9.33
C PRO A 45 -9.24 -8.41 8.70
N GLU A 46 -9.60 -9.45 9.46
CA GLU A 46 -9.64 -10.83 8.96
C GLU A 46 -10.65 -11.01 7.82
N SER A 47 -11.88 -10.50 7.99
CA SER A 47 -12.93 -10.57 6.98
C SER A 47 -12.52 -9.81 5.71
N MET A 48 -11.91 -8.64 5.87
CA MET A 48 -11.39 -7.85 4.76
C MET A 48 -10.29 -8.61 4.01
N ALA A 49 -9.33 -9.21 4.72
CA ALA A 49 -8.27 -10.01 4.13
C ALA A 49 -8.83 -11.19 3.32
N LYS A 50 -9.85 -11.90 3.85
CA LYS A 50 -10.56 -12.98 3.15
C LYS A 50 -11.22 -12.48 1.86
N ILE A 51 -11.94 -11.37 1.92
CA ILE A 51 -12.60 -10.76 0.75
C ILE A 51 -11.57 -10.41 -0.32
N ILE A 52 -10.48 -9.74 0.06
CA ILE A 52 -9.44 -9.30 -0.89
C ILE A 52 -8.78 -10.51 -1.56
N ARG A 53 -8.40 -11.56 -0.81
CA ARG A 53 -7.81 -12.78 -1.42
C ARG A 53 -8.77 -13.49 -2.36
N ASN A 54 -10.05 -13.58 -2.01
CA ASN A 54 -11.06 -14.19 -2.87
C ASN A 54 -11.22 -13.42 -4.18
N LEU A 55 -11.28 -12.08 -4.11
CA LEU A 55 -11.35 -11.24 -5.31
C LEU A 55 -10.10 -11.38 -6.17
N ASN A 56 -8.90 -11.37 -5.57
CA ASN A 56 -7.66 -11.60 -6.29
C ASN A 56 -7.64 -12.96 -7.01
N TYR A 57 -8.11 -14.02 -6.35
CA TYR A 57 -8.22 -15.34 -6.95
C TYR A 57 -9.19 -15.37 -8.14
N VAL A 58 -10.39 -14.80 -7.99
CA VAL A 58 -11.41 -14.75 -9.07
C VAL A 58 -10.91 -13.94 -10.27
N ILE A 59 -10.25 -12.81 -10.03
CA ILE A 59 -9.67 -11.98 -11.10
C ILE A 59 -8.55 -12.74 -11.81
N ALA A 60 -7.62 -13.35 -11.07
CA ALA A 60 -6.54 -14.16 -11.64
C ALA A 60 -7.08 -15.33 -12.49
N LEU A 61 -8.10 -16.05 -12.01
CA LEU A 61 -8.77 -17.09 -12.80
C LEU A 61 -9.38 -16.56 -14.09
N THR A 62 -9.97 -15.37 -14.05
CA THR A 62 -10.57 -14.74 -15.24
C THR A 62 -9.50 -14.34 -16.26
N LEU A 63 -8.32 -13.92 -15.80
CA LEU A 63 -7.17 -13.60 -16.66
C LEU A 63 -6.57 -14.84 -17.32
N ILE A 64 -6.42 -15.95 -16.57
CA ILE A 64 -5.91 -17.22 -17.11
C ILE A 64 -6.82 -17.77 -18.21
N ARG A 65 -8.12 -17.49 -18.14
CA ARG A 65 -9.12 -17.94 -19.13
C ARG A 65 -9.02 -17.25 -20.51
N LYS A 66 -7.95 -16.49 -20.80
CA LYS A 66 -7.64 -15.84 -22.09
C LYS A 66 -8.88 -15.22 -22.74
N ASN A 67 -9.38 -14.15 -22.13
CA ASN A 67 -10.28 -13.25 -22.82
C ASN A 67 -9.43 -12.16 -23.51
N GLU A 68 -9.49 -12.06 -24.84
CA GLU A 68 -8.65 -11.16 -25.66
C GLU A 68 -8.75 -9.70 -25.20
N THR A 69 -9.88 -9.29 -24.64
CA THR A 69 -10.11 -7.94 -24.09
C THR A 69 -9.21 -7.61 -22.88
N LEU A 70 -8.74 -8.61 -22.13
CA LEU A 70 -7.91 -8.40 -20.95
C LEU A 70 -6.41 -8.32 -21.26
N GLU A 71 -5.96 -8.76 -22.45
CA GLU A 71 -4.53 -8.71 -22.81
C GLU A 71 -3.96 -7.28 -22.74
N HIS A 72 -4.79 -6.27 -23.04
CA HIS A 72 -4.40 -4.86 -23.01
C HIS A 72 -4.26 -4.28 -21.59
N HIS A 73 -4.86 -4.89 -20.57
CA HIS A 73 -4.82 -4.42 -19.17
C HIS A 73 -3.97 -5.31 -18.24
N THR A 74 -3.29 -6.31 -18.79
CA THR A 74 -2.50 -7.30 -18.03
C THR A 74 -1.53 -6.66 -17.04
N LYS A 75 -0.77 -5.65 -17.45
CA LYS A 75 0.22 -4.98 -16.57
C LYS A 75 -0.40 -4.21 -15.40
N GLU A 76 -1.50 -3.51 -15.65
CA GLU A 76 -2.21 -2.73 -14.61
C GLU A 76 -2.88 -3.67 -13.61
N LEU A 77 -3.43 -4.77 -14.10
CA LEU A 77 -4.03 -5.83 -13.30
C LEU A 77 -2.97 -6.58 -12.48
N ASP A 78 -1.81 -6.91 -13.06
CA ASP A 78 -0.70 -7.54 -12.33
C ASP A 78 -0.24 -6.67 -11.14
N HIS A 79 -0.09 -5.36 -11.37
CA HIS A 79 0.23 -4.40 -10.32
C HIS A 79 -0.88 -4.33 -9.26
N GLY A 80 -2.15 -4.27 -9.67
CA GLY A 80 -3.29 -4.25 -8.76
C GLY A 80 -3.38 -5.50 -7.89
N LEU A 81 -3.24 -6.69 -8.51
CA LEU A 81 -3.25 -7.98 -7.82
C LEU A 81 -2.12 -8.07 -6.79
N TYR A 82 -0.92 -7.60 -7.14
CA TYR A 82 0.21 -7.53 -6.21
C TYR A 82 -0.14 -6.69 -4.97
N TRP A 83 -0.62 -5.47 -5.14
CA TRP A 83 -0.95 -4.60 -4.02
C TRP A 83 -2.10 -5.12 -3.16
N LEU A 84 -3.12 -5.71 -3.79
CA LEU A 84 -4.21 -6.36 -3.07
C LEU A 84 -3.73 -7.55 -2.24
N ASN A 85 -2.78 -8.35 -2.77
CA ASN A 85 -2.18 -9.44 -1.99
C ASN A 85 -1.37 -8.91 -0.80
N GLN A 86 -0.55 -7.89 -1.01
CA GLN A 86 0.21 -7.24 0.06
C GLN A 86 -0.70 -6.66 1.14
N LEU A 87 -1.80 -6.01 0.74
CA LEU A 87 -2.79 -5.49 1.69
C LEU A 87 -3.45 -6.62 2.50
N ALA A 88 -3.84 -7.72 1.85
CA ALA A 88 -4.42 -8.87 2.55
C ALA A 88 -3.42 -9.49 3.55
N GLU A 89 -2.13 -9.53 3.20
CA GLU A 89 -1.07 -10.00 4.10
C GLU A 89 -0.86 -9.08 5.30
N ILE A 90 -0.91 -7.75 5.10
CA ILE A 90 -0.87 -6.77 6.20
C ILE A 90 -2.09 -6.92 7.13
N LEU A 91 -3.27 -7.14 6.56
CA LEU A 91 -4.51 -7.28 7.32
C LEU A 91 -4.59 -8.59 8.11
N ASN A 92 -4.08 -9.69 7.56
CA ASN A 92 -3.96 -10.97 8.26
C ASN A 92 -2.77 -11.81 7.72
N PRO A 93 -1.60 -11.74 8.39
CA PRO A 93 -0.40 -12.48 7.97
C PRO A 93 -0.56 -14.00 8.04
N HIS A 94 -1.45 -14.48 8.91
CA HIS A 94 -1.66 -15.90 9.16
C HIS A 94 -2.98 -16.41 8.59
N LEU A 95 -3.59 -15.65 7.66
CA LEU A 95 -4.82 -16.08 7.03
C LEU A 95 -4.55 -17.39 6.28
N THR A 96 -5.12 -18.48 6.78
CA THR A 96 -5.18 -19.75 6.08
C THR A 96 -6.32 -19.69 5.07
N ILE A 97 -6.06 -20.20 3.88
CA ILE A 97 -7.11 -20.44 2.90
C ILE A 97 -7.75 -21.75 3.37
N ASP A 98 -8.98 -21.68 3.86
CA ASP A 98 -9.76 -22.87 4.21
C ASP A 98 -10.17 -23.64 2.95
#